data_AF-A0A856MPL3-F1
#
_entry.id   AF-A0A856MPL3-F1
#
_cell.length_a   1.000
_cell.length_b   1.000
_cell.length_c   1.000
_cell.angle_alpha   90.00
_cell.angle_beta   90.00
_cell.angle_gamma   90.00
#
_symmetry.space_group_name_H-M   'P 1'
#
loop_
_entity.id
_entity.type
_entity.pdbx_description
1 polymer ?
#
loop_
_entity_poly.entity_id
_entity_poly.type
_entity_poly.pdbx_seq_one_letter_code
_entity_poly.pdbx_strand_id
1 'polypeptide(L)'
;MPELTVSISQTTHETLLKLAQTSGETIQTVLDRAIENYRRHVFLVQANQAFAALRQNEALWQEEQAERQVWDQTMADGVQE
;
A
#
# COMPACT_ATOMS: atom_id res chain seq x y z
N MET A 1 -22.08 12.72 4.14
CA MET A 1 -21.88 11.26 3.94
C MET A 1 -22.78 10.54 4.93
N PRO A 2 -23.36 9.37 4.60
CA PRO A 2 -24.15 8.61 5.57
C PRO A 2 -23.29 8.23 6.78
N GLU A 3 -23.86 8.33 7.99
CA GLU A 3 -23.22 7.81 9.20
C GLU A 3 -23.25 6.29 9.17
N LEU A 4 -22.08 5.67 9.33
CA LEU A 4 -21.91 4.22 9.36
C LEU A 4 -21.30 3.84 10.71
N THR A 5 -21.91 2.87 11.39
CA THR A 5 -21.43 2.37 12.68
C THR A 5 -20.82 0.98 12.51
N VAL A 6 -19.59 0.80 12.98
CA VAL A 6 -18.90 -0.49 13.04
C VAL A 6 -18.52 -0.82 14.47
N SER A 7 -18.72 -2.07 14.88
CA SER A 7 -18.29 -2.54 16.20
C SER A 7 -16.79 -2.84 16.17
N ILE A 8 -16.05 -2.28 17.13
CA ILE A 8 -14.61 -2.52 17.32
C ILE A 8 -14.34 -2.91 18.78
N SER A 9 -13.19 -3.54 19.03
CA SER A 9 -12.78 -3.82 20.41
C SER A 9 -12.50 -2.53 21.18
N GLN A 10 -12.65 -2.59 22.50
CA GLN A 10 -12.30 -1.47 23.38
C GLN A 10 -10.84 -1.03 23.19
N THR A 11 -9.93 -1.99 23.02
CA THR A 11 -8.50 -1.73 22.79
C THR A 11 -8.23 -0.97 21.48
N THR A 12 -8.96 -1.29 20.41
CA THR A 12 -8.85 -0.57 19.13
C THR A 12 -9.38 0.85 19.28
N HIS A 13 -10.51 1.04 19.97
CA HIS A 13 -11.06 2.37 20.23
C HIS A 13 -10.08 3.24 21.04
N GLU A 14 -9.49 2.70 22.11
CA GLU A 14 -8.48 3.42 22.91
C GLU A 14 -7.24 3.79 22.10
N THR A 15 -6.82 2.91 21.17
CA THR A 15 -5.69 3.18 20.27
C THR A 15 -6.02 4.31 19.30
N LEU A 16 -7.19 4.27 18.66
CA LEU A 16 -7.66 5.34 17.78
C LEU A 16 -7.76 6.69 18.51
N LEU A 17 -8.24 6.67 19.75
CA LEU A 17 -8.35 7.87 20.58
C LEU A 17 -6.96 8.48 20.88
N LYS A 18 -5.98 7.67 21.26
CA LYS A 18 -4.60 8.13 21.52
C LYS A 18 -3.95 8.71 20.26
N LEU A 19 -4.14 8.04 19.13
CA LEU A 19 -3.62 8.50 17.84
C LEU A 19 -4.24 9.84 17.44
N ALA A 20 -5.56 9.98 17.57
CA ALA A 20 -6.29 11.23 17.32
C ALA A 20 -5.80 12.38 18.21
N GLN A 21 -5.64 12.12 19.52
CA GLN A 21 -5.10 13.12 20.45
C GLN A 21 -3.68 13.57 20.09
N THR A 22 -2.84 12.63 19.66
CA THR A 22 -1.43 12.91 19.33
C THR A 22 -1.29 13.65 17.98
N SER A 23 -2.14 13.31 17.00
CA SER A 23 -2.12 13.95 15.68
C SER A 23 -2.90 15.27 15.61
N GLY A 24 -3.77 15.55 16.58
CA GLY A 24 -4.70 16.69 16.55
C GLY A 24 -5.85 16.49 15.54
N GLU A 25 -6.08 15.26 15.10
CA GLU A 25 -7.11 14.92 14.11
C GLU A 25 -8.30 14.20 14.74
N THR A 26 -9.38 14.03 13.98
CA THR A 26 -10.54 13.27 14.43
C THR A 26 -10.26 11.76 14.41
N ILE A 27 -10.97 11.00 15.25
CA ILE A 27 -10.94 9.52 15.23
C ILE A 27 -11.27 8.98 13.83
N GLN A 28 -12.21 9.61 13.13
CA GLN A 28 -12.59 9.22 11.77
C GLN A 28 -11.43 9.40 10.79
N THR A 29 -10.75 10.55 10.80
CA THR A 29 -9.60 10.80 9.90
C THR A 29 -8.43 9.85 10.18
N VAL A 30 -8.20 9.53 11.46
CA VAL A 30 -7.19 8.52 11.85
C VAL A 30 -7.59 7.14 11.36
N LEU A 31 -8.86 6.75 11.52
CA LEU A 31 -9.36 5.46 11.05
C LEU A 31 -9.25 5.34 9.52
N ASP A 32 -9.67 6.35 8.76
CA ASP A 32 -9.60 6.37 7.30
C ASP A 32 -8.16 6.16 6.81
N ARG A 33 -7.20 6.87 7.42
CA ARG A 33 -5.77 6.70 7.09
C ARG A 33 -5.23 5.34 7.50
N ALA A 34 -5.64 4.81 8.65
CA ALA A 34 -5.23 3.48 9.09
C ALA A 34 -5.70 2.39 8.10
N ILE A 35 -6.94 2.47 7.65
CA ILE A 35 -7.51 1.54 6.66
C ILE A 35 -6.82 1.69 5.31
N GLU A 36 -6.57 2.92 4.85
CA GLU A 36 -5.85 3.14 3.59
C GLU A 36 -4.41 2.60 3.63
N ASN A 37 -3.72 2.79 4.75
CA ASN A 37 -2.39 2.22 4.95
C ASN A 37 -2.41 0.68 4.95
N TYR A 38 -3.40 0.08 5.61
CA TYR A 38 -3.58 -1.37 5.58
C TYR A 38 -3.87 -1.89 4.16
N ARG A 39 -4.75 -1.21 3.42
CA ARG A 39 -5.06 -1.53 2.02
C ARG A 39 -3.80 -1.49 1.15
N ARG A 40 -2.98 -0.44 1.26
CA ARG A 40 -1.70 -0.31 0.54
C ARG A 40 -0.72 -1.41 0.92
N HIS A 41 -0.62 -1.73 2.20
CA HIS A 41 0.24 -2.81 2.69
C HIS A 41 -0.17 -4.15 2.08
N VAL A 42 -1.46 -4.51 2.16
CA VAL A 42 -1.99 -5.76 1.57
C VAL A 42 -1.71 -5.83 0.08
N PHE A 43 -1.95 -4.73 -0.65
CA PHE A 43 -1.67 -4.65 -2.08
C PHE A 43 -0.19 -4.94 -2.41
N LEU A 44 0.74 -4.30 -1.69
CA LEU A 44 2.18 -4.51 -1.91
C LEU A 44 2.62 -5.93 -1.55
N VAL A 45 2.07 -6.52 -0.48
CA VAL A 45 2.34 -7.91 -0.10
C VAL A 45 1.89 -8.87 -1.22
N GLN A 46 0.70 -8.67 -1.77
CA GLN A 46 0.19 -9.48 -2.88
C GLN A 46 1.02 -9.33 -4.15
N ALA A 47 1.41 -8.10 -4.51
CA ALA A 47 2.28 -7.86 -5.66
C ALA A 47 3.64 -8.56 -5.48
N ASN A 48 4.25 -8.45 -4.29
CA ASN A 48 5.52 -9.11 -3.99
C ASN A 48 5.40 -10.65 -4.06
N GLN A 49 4.30 -11.22 -3.56
CA GLN A 49 4.04 -12.66 -3.66
C GLN A 49 3.90 -13.10 -5.12
N ALA A 50 3.19 -12.32 -5.95
CA ALA A 50 3.06 -12.60 -7.38
C ALA A 50 4.42 -12.57 -8.09
N PHE A 51 5.27 -11.57 -7.81
CA PHE A 51 6.63 -11.53 -8.36
C PHE A 51 7.53 -12.64 -7.83
N ALA A 52 7.37 -13.05 -6.57
CA ALA A 52 8.12 -14.19 -6.02
C ALA A 52 7.73 -15.50 -6.70
N ALA A 53 6.44 -15.70 -7.00
CA ALA A 53 5.95 -16.83 -7.78
C ALA A 53 6.45 -16.78 -9.23
N LEU A 54 6.42 -15.60 -9.87
CA LEU A 54 6.93 -15.40 -11.22
C LEU A 54 8.41 -15.77 -11.34
N ARG A 55 9.24 -15.36 -10.37
CA ARG A 55 10.68 -15.68 -10.30
C ARG A 55 10.99 -17.17 -10.25
N GLN A 56 10.05 -18.01 -9.79
CA GLN A 56 10.23 -19.46 -9.78
C GLN A 56 10.09 -20.08 -11.16
N ASN A 57 9.53 -19.36 -12.14
CA ASN A 57 9.49 -19.75 -13.54
C ASN A 57 10.57 -18.98 -14.31
N GLU A 58 11.69 -19.65 -14.60
CA GLU A 58 12.84 -19.03 -15.26
C GLU A 58 12.49 -18.38 -16.60
N ALA A 59 11.69 -19.04 -17.45
CA ALA A 59 11.32 -18.51 -18.77
C ALA A 59 10.52 -17.20 -18.64
N LEU A 60 9.48 -17.19 -17.80
CA LEU A 60 8.65 -16.00 -17.59
C LEU A 60 9.43 -14.88 -16.86
N TRP A 61 10.37 -15.24 -15.99
CA TRP A 61 11.22 -14.26 -15.31
C TRP A 61 12.20 -13.57 -16.28
N GLN A 62 12.77 -14.32 -17.22
CA GLN A 62 13.62 -13.73 -18.26
C GLN A 62 12.84 -12.77 -19.17
N GLU A 63 11.61 -13.13 -19.54
CA GLU A 63 10.71 -12.25 -20.31
C GLU A 63 10.43 -10.93 -19.58
N GLU A 64 10.05 -11.02 -18.30
CA GLU A 64 9.78 -9.85 -17.46
C GLU A 64 11.00 -8.93 -17.29
N GLN A 65 12.19 -9.53 -17.10
CA GLN A 65 13.44 -8.78 -16.99
C GLN A 65 13.85 -8.13 -18.31
N ALA A 66 13.63 -8.80 -19.44
CA ALA A 66 13.87 -8.21 -20.76
C ALA A 66 12.93 -7.02 -21.02
N GLU A 67 11.65 -7.13 -20.62
CA GLU A 67 10.72 -6.01 -20.69
C GLU A 67 11.21 -4.83 -19.83
N ARG A 68 11.57 -5.07 -18.56
CA ARG A 68 12.13 -4.03 -17.67
C ARG A 68 13.32 -3.30 -18.28
N GLN A 69 14.25 -4.02 -18.91
CA GLN A 69 15.42 -3.42 -19.56
C GLN A 69 15.05 -2.48 -20.72
N VAL A 70 13.93 -2.73 -21.42
CA VAL A 70 13.42 -1.82 -22.44
C VAL A 70 12.89 -0.54 -21.79
N TRP A 71 12.14 -0.67 -20.69
CA TRP A 71 11.63 0.49 -19.93
C TRP A 71 12.74 1.32 -19.29
N ASP A 72 13.83 0.69 -18.84
CA ASP A 72 14.97 1.41 -18.24
C ASP A 72 15.61 2.42 -19.22
N GLN A 73 15.45 2.23 -20.54
CA GLN A 73 15.94 3.16 -21.55
C GLN A 73 15.25 4.52 -21.50
N THR A 74 14.00 4.59 -21.01
CA THR A 74 13.24 5.84 -20.89
C THR A 74 13.44 6.53 -19.54
N MET A 75 14.32 6.03 -18.67
CA MET A 75 14.53 6.60 -17.32
C MET A 75 15.03 8.06 -17.34
N ALA A 76 15.80 8.45 -18.37
CA ALA A 76 16.34 9.81 -18.48
C ALA A 76 15.38 10.79 -19.18
N ASP A 77 14.26 10.30 -19.71
CA ASP A 77 13.31 11.12 -20.45
C ASP A 77 12.67 12.15 -19.50
N GLY A 78 12.79 13.44 -19.84
CA GLY A 78 12.22 14.54 -19.05
C GLY A 78 12.98 14.91 -17.76
N VAL A 79 14.15 14.33 -17.50
CA VAL A 79 14.98 14.64 -16.30
C VAL A 79 15.90 15.87 -16.51
N GLN A 80 15.91 16.46 -17.71
CA GLN A 80 16.60 17.72 -17.99
C GLN A 80 15.60 18.87 -18.16
N GLU A 81 15.28 19.56 -17.06
CA GLU A 81 14.82 20.97 -16.97
C GLU A 81 15.10 21.54 -15.57
#